data_AF-A0A920USA7-F1
#
_entry.id   AF-A0A920USA7-F1
#
_cell.length_a   1.000
_cell.length_b   1.000
_cell.length_c   1.000
_cell.angle_alpha   90.00
_cell.angle_beta   90.00
_cell.angle_gamma   90.00
#
_symmetry.space_group_name_H-M   'P 1'
#
loop_
_entity.id
_entity.type
_entity.pdbx_description
1 polymer ?
#
loop_
_entity_poly.entity_id
_entity_poly.type
_entity_poly.pdbx_seq_one_letter_code
_entity_poly.pdbx_strand_id
1 'polypeptide(L)'
;MQAIPFDPDDEPPPSSDSGNRLRHLKILEKKVLWLSTWMIHHANQIREGDGELKVGGHQASCASMVTIMTALYFGLLRSEDRIAIKPHGSPVFHAIQYLYGKQDKEHLERFRALGGAQSYPSRTKDIDDVDFSTGSVGLGVAMTSFAALIQDYLEAHSWRRSGKSNGLCVR
;
A
#
# COMPACT_ATOMS: atom_id res chain seq x y z
N MET A 1 -8.75 -33.74 2.13
CA MET A 1 -8.93 -32.40 1.55
C MET A 1 -10.21 -31.84 2.14
N GLN A 2 -10.14 -31.10 3.24
CA GLN A 2 -11.33 -30.48 3.84
C GLN A 2 -11.70 -29.28 2.98
N ALA A 3 -12.88 -29.33 2.38
CA ALA A 3 -13.47 -28.18 1.70
C ALA A 3 -13.80 -27.13 2.76
N ILE A 4 -13.15 -25.97 2.68
CA ILE A 4 -13.56 -24.79 3.44
C ILE A 4 -14.83 -24.30 2.73
N PRO A 5 -16.02 -24.32 3.37
CA PRO A 5 -17.21 -23.77 2.75
C PRO A 5 -17.04 -22.25 2.76
N PHE A 6 -16.73 -21.67 1.61
CA PHE A 6 -16.91 -20.24 1.40
C PHE A 6 -18.35 -20.05 0.92
N ASP A 7 -19.26 -19.81 1.87
CA ASP A 7 -20.60 -19.33 1.57
C ASP A 7 -20.52 -17.79 1.50
N PRO A 8 -20.72 -17.16 0.32
CA PRO A 8 -20.69 -15.71 0.19
C PRO A 8 -21.81 -15.01 0.99
N ASP A 9 -22.82 -15.75 1.46
CA ASP A 9 -23.92 -15.23 2.29
C ASP A 9 -23.72 -15.48 3.80
N ASP A 10 -22.62 -16.14 4.22
CA ASP A 10 -22.23 -16.31 5.64
C ASP A 10 -21.59 -15.04 6.24
N GLU A 11 -21.45 -13.95 5.45
CA GLU A 11 -21.03 -12.66 6.01
C GLU A 11 -22.11 -12.14 6.97
N PRO A 12 -21.79 -11.95 8.27
CA PRO A 12 -22.76 -11.41 9.22
C PRO A 12 -23.23 -10.04 8.71
N PRO A 13 -24.53 -9.71 8.84
CA PRO A 13 -25.05 -8.46 8.33
C PRO A 13 -24.25 -7.29 8.90
N PRO A 14 -23.96 -6.27 8.08
CA PRO A 14 -23.14 -5.15 8.51
C PRO A 14 -23.69 -4.57 9.80
N SER A 15 -22.84 -4.50 10.83
CA SER A 15 -23.21 -3.93 12.13
C SER A 15 -23.72 -2.50 11.95
N SER A 16 -24.53 -2.01 12.89
CA SER A 16 -25.14 -0.66 12.82
C SER A 16 -24.14 0.50 12.70
N ASP A 17 -22.83 0.24 12.87
CA ASP A 17 -21.73 1.20 12.67
C ASP A 17 -21.18 1.23 11.21
N SER A 18 -21.65 0.34 10.34
CA SER A 18 -21.13 0.19 8.97
C SER A 18 -21.33 1.45 8.10
N GLY A 19 -22.40 2.21 8.37
CA GLY A 19 -22.62 3.51 7.74
C GLY A 19 -21.57 4.57 8.13
N ASN A 20 -21.10 4.56 9.37
CA ASN A 20 -20.01 5.44 9.82
C ASN A 20 -18.66 4.98 9.27
N ARG A 21 -18.40 3.66 9.27
CA ARG A 21 -17.16 3.10 8.72
C ARG A 21 -16.99 3.46 7.25
N LEU A 22 -18.00 3.23 6.41
CA LEU A 22 -17.94 3.57 4.98
C LEU A 22 -17.74 5.09 4.78
N ARG A 23 -18.39 5.91 5.60
CA ARG A 23 -18.20 7.37 5.58
C ARG A 23 -16.76 7.76 5.91
N HIS A 24 -16.16 7.18 6.95
CA HIS A 24 -14.76 7.44 7.31
C HIS A 24 -13.79 6.99 6.21
N LEU A 25 -14.00 5.81 5.64
CA LEU A 25 -13.21 5.33 4.49
C LEU A 25 -13.31 6.30 3.31
N LYS A 26 -14.49 6.84 3.00
CA LYS A 26 -14.64 7.86 1.94
C LYS A 26 -13.91 9.17 2.23
N ILE A 27 -13.81 9.57 3.50
CA ILE A 27 -13.03 10.75 3.90
C ILE A 27 -11.52 10.48 3.72
N LEU A 28 -11.05 9.31 4.18
CA LEU A 28 -9.66 8.89 4.03
C LEU A 28 -9.29 8.76 2.54
N GLU A 29 -10.13 8.15 1.73
CA GLU A 29 -9.95 8.02 0.28
C GLU A 29 -9.72 9.38 -0.38
N LYS A 30 -10.56 10.37 -0.07
CA LYS A 30 -10.42 11.76 -0.57
C LYS A 30 -9.11 12.39 -0.10
N LYS A 31 -8.72 12.19 1.15
CA LYS A 31 -7.49 12.75 1.71
C LYS A 31 -6.25 12.13 1.06
N VAL A 32 -6.22 10.80 0.89
CA VAL A 32 -5.14 10.07 0.21
C VAL A 32 -5.03 10.51 -1.24
N LEU A 33 -6.15 10.62 -1.96
CA LEU A 33 -6.16 11.11 -3.34
C LEU A 33 -5.58 12.53 -3.43
N TRP A 34 -6.01 13.43 -2.55
CA TRP A 34 -5.52 14.79 -2.51
C TRP A 34 -4.02 14.85 -2.22
N LEU A 35 -3.54 14.14 -1.19
CA LEU A 35 -2.11 14.09 -0.83
C LEU A 35 -1.26 13.50 -1.96
N SER A 36 -1.69 12.40 -2.58
CA SER A 36 -0.96 11.76 -3.69
C SER A 36 -0.86 12.69 -4.91
N THR A 37 -1.94 13.41 -5.23
CA THR A 37 -1.98 14.40 -6.31
C THR A 37 -1.10 15.59 -5.99
N TRP A 38 -1.18 16.11 -4.76
CA TRP A 38 -0.39 17.24 -4.29
C TRP A 38 1.11 16.94 -4.28
N MET A 39 1.50 15.75 -3.86
CA MET A 39 2.90 15.30 -3.87
C MET A 39 3.49 15.34 -5.28
N ILE A 40 2.75 14.83 -6.27
CA ILE A 40 3.16 14.88 -7.68
C ILE A 40 3.19 16.33 -8.17
N HIS A 41 2.18 17.15 -7.84
CA HIS A 41 2.14 18.55 -8.22
C HIS A 41 3.33 19.32 -7.65
N HIS A 42 3.58 19.19 -6.34
CA HIS A 42 4.68 19.84 -5.65
C HIS A 42 6.02 19.52 -6.29
N ALA A 43 6.29 18.24 -6.57
CA ALA A 43 7.53 17.80 -7.19
C ALA A 43 7.75 18.36 -8.61
N ASN A 44 6.68 18.68 -9.35
CA ASN A 44 6.79 19.14 -10.74
C ASN A 44 6.58 20.65 -10.91
N GLN A 45 5.95 21.35 -9.97
CA GLN A 45 5.47 22.73 -10.16
C GLN A 45 5.89 23.70 -9.05
N ILE A 46 6.23 23.20 -7.85
CA ILE A 46 6.55 24.06 -6.69
C ILE A 46 8.02 23.94 -6.32
N ARG A 47 8.57 22.73 -6.32
CA ARG A 47 9.97 22.50 -5.98
C ARG A 47 10.89 23.16 -7.01
N GLU A 48 11.87 23.93 -6.52
CA GLU A 48 12.92 24.50 -7.36
C GLU A 48 13.69 23.37 -8.07
N GLY A 49 13.89 23.53 -9.37
CA GLY A 49 14.59 22.57 -10.22
C GLY A 49 15.57 23.29 -11.15
N ASP A 50 16.34 22.52 -11.91
CA ASP A 50 17.27 23.01 -12.94
C ASP A 50 16.56 23.54 -14.21
N GLY A 51 15.23 23.50 -14.23
CA GLY A 51 14.40 24.07 -15.29
C GLY A 51 14.25 23.19 -16.54
N GLU A 52 14.96 22.05 -16.62
CA GLU A 52 15.07 21.29 -17.87
C GLU A 52 14.24 20.00 -17.90
N LEU A 53 13.83 19.43 -16.75
CA LEU A 53 13.14 18.14 -16.73
C LEU A 53 12.02 18.02 -15.69
N LYS A 54 10.84 17.55 -16.14
CA LYS A 54 9.77 17.11 -15.23
C LYS A 54 10.23 15.87 -14.46
N VAL A 55 10.07 15.92 -13.14
CA VAL A 55 10.38 14.81 -12.22
C VAL A 55 9.47 13.59 -12.47
N GLY A 56 8.24 13.85 -12.94
CA GLY A 56 7.25 12.82 -13.29
C GLY A 56 6.36 12.41 -12.11
N GLY A 57 5.61 11.30 -12.30
CA GLY A 57 4.59 10.82 -11.37
C GLY A 57 3.32 10.40 -12.13
N HIS A 58 2.59 9.40 -11.63
CA HIS A 58 1.47 8.77 -12.36
C HIS A 58 0.13 9.05 -11.67
N GLN A 59 -0.42 10.25 -11.88
CA GLN A 59 -1.70 10.65 -11.26
C GLN A 59 -2.85 9.71 -11.65
N ALA A 60 -2.98 9.37 -12.93
CA ALA A 60 -4.05 8.48 -13.41
C ALA A 60 -3.98 7.09 -12.74
N SER A 61 -2.78 6.51 -12.63
CA SER A 61 -2.61 5.21 -11.96
C SER A 61 -2.86 5.30 -10.45
N CYS A 62 -2.55 6.42 -9.81
CA CYS A 62 -2.86 6.66 -8.40
C CYS A 62 -4.37 6.76 -8.18
N ALA A 63 -5.05 7.56 -9.01
CA ALA A 63 -6.50 7.76 -8.94
C ALA A 63 -7.27 6.45 -9.12
N SER A 64 -6.81 5.57 -10.02
CA SER A 64 -7.49 4.30 -10.28
C SER A 64 -7.35 3.27 -9.14
N MET A 65 -6.40 3.43 -8.22
CA MET A 65 -6.15 2.46 -7.14
C MET A 65 -6.44 3.00 -5.75
N VAL A 66 -6.76 4.29 -5.60
CA VAL A 66 -6.96 4.91 -4.28
C VAL A 66 -8.08 4.23 -3.49
N THR A 67 -9.16 3.83 -4.16
CA THR A 67 -10.30 3.17 -3.52
C THR A 67 -9.91 1.83 -2.92
N ILE A 68 -9.25 0.95 -3.69
CA ILE A 68 -8.84 -0.38 -3.21
C ILE A 68 -7.75 -0.27 -2.15
N MET A 69 -6.78 0.63 -2.31
CA MET A 69 -5.74 0.88 -1.31
C MET A 69 -6.34 1.38 0.01
N THR A 70 -7.34 2.26 -0.04
CA THR A 70 -8.03 2.74 1.15
C THR A 70 -8.76 1.60 1.88
N ALA A 71 -9.51 0.78 1.13
CA ALA A 71 -10.23 -0.36 1.69
C ALA A 71 -9.27 -1.39 2.32
N LEU A 72 -8.15 -1.68 1.65
CA LEU A 72 -7.13 -2.58 2.16
C LEU A 72 -6.48 -2.01 3.43
N TYR A 73 -5.82 -0.86 3.35
CA TYR A 73 -5.01 -0.36 4.45
C TYR A 73 -5.82 0.04 5.68
N PHE A 74 -6.97 0.72 5.51
CA PHE A 74 -7.75 1.24 6.64
C PHE A 74 -8.92 0.32 7.04
N GLY A 75 -9.13 -0.77 6.30
CA GLY A 75 -10.30 -1.63 6.49
C GLY A 75 -9.98 -3.10 6.75
N LEU A 76 -9.00 -3.67 6.05
CA LEU A 76 -8.83 -5.12 5.98
C LEU A 76 -7.45 -5.61 6.44
N LEU A 77 -6.38 -4.91 6.03
CA LEU A 77 -5.01 -5.34 6.31
C LEU A 77 -4.71 -5.27 7.81
N ARG A 78 -4.10 -6.33 8.30
CA ARG A 78 -3.51 -6.44 9.63
C ARG A 78 -2.00 -6.32 9.55
N SER A 79 -1.35 -6.20 10.71
CA SER A 79 0.10 -6.00 10.83
C SER A 79 0.95 -7.14 10.24
N GLU A 80 0.39 -8.34 10.18
CA GLU A 80 0.99 -9.57 9.66
C GLU A 80 0.77 -9.77 8.16
N ASP A 81 -0.17 -9.04 7.56
CA ASP A 81 -0.44 -9.10 6.13
C ASP A 81 0.66 -8.36 5.37
N ARG A 82 0.93 -8.78 4.13
CA ARG A 82 2.02 -8.26 3.30
C ARG A 82 1.47 -7.89 1.94
N ILE A 83 1.84 -6.73 1.41
CA ILE A 83 1.30 -6.23 0.14
C ILE A 83 2.39 -5.78 -0.83
N ALA A 84 2.35 -6.31 -2.06
CA ALA A 84 3.11 -5.76 -3.17
C ALA A 84 2.28 -4.67 -3.86
N ILE A 85 2.76 -3.43 -3.81
CA ILE A 85 2.05 -2.30 -4.38
C ILE A 85 2.57 -2.09 -5.80
N LYS A 86 1.68 -1.90 -6.78
CA LYS A 86 2.09 -1.51 -8.14
C LYS A 86 3.05 -0.31 -8.09
N PRO A 87 4.19 -0.32 -8.80
CA PRO A 87 5.24 0.70 -8.66
C PRO A 87 4.71 2.13 -8.76
N HIS A 88 3.92 2.43 -9.79
CA HIS A 88 3.37 3.76 -10.04
C HIS A 88 2.32 4.22 -9.02
N GLY A 89 1.91 3.35 -8.09
CA GLY A 89 1.06 3.67 -6.95
C GLY A 89 1.79 4.25 -5.74
N SER A 90 3.11 4.47 -5.83
CA SER A 90 3.93 4.96 -4.70
C SER A 90 3.36 6.23 -4.03
N PRO A 91 2.84 7.24 -4.75
CA PRO A 91 2.29 8.43 -4.10
C PRO A 91 1.07 8.15 -3.22
N VAL A 92 0.23 7.18 -3.60
CA VAL A 92 -0.90 6.72 -2.78
C VAL A 92 -0.40 6.01 -1.53
N PHE A 93 0.59 5.13 -1.69
CA PHE A 93 1.21 4.43 -0.58
C PHE A 93 1.86 5.41 0.41
N HIS A 94 2.74 6.30 -0.04
CA HIS A 94 3.40 7.27 0.84
C HIS A 94 2.39 8.21 1.53
N ALA A 95 1.29 8.57 0.86
CA ALA A 95 0.21 9.32 1.49
C ALA A 95 -0.48 8.53 2.62
N ILE A 96 -0.72 7.23 2.44
CA ILE A 96 -1.25 6.36 3.50
C ILE A 96 -0.25 6.25 4.66
N GLN A 97 1.02 6.02 4.37
CA GLN A 97 2.07 5.93 5.40
C GLN A 97 2.22 7.24 6.18
N TYR A 98 2.05 8.39 5.53
CA TYR A 98 2.01 9.70 6.18
C TYR A 98 0.82 9.82 7.13
N LEU A 99 -0.37 9.36 6.73
CA LEU A 99 -1.54 9.34 7.61
C LEU A 99 -1.36 8.38 8.80
N TYR A 100 -0.54 7.33 8.65
CA TYR A 100 -0.13 6.45 9.74
C TYR A 100 1.03 6.97 10.60
N GLY A 101 1.60 8.13 10.27
CA GLY A 101 2.76 8.69 10.97
C GLY A 101 4.05 7.89 10.75
N LYS A 102 4.10 7.04 9.71
CA LYS A 102 5.29 6.26 9.30
C LYS A 102 6.13 7.00 8.24
N GLN A 103 5.66 8.14 7.76
CA GLN A 103 6.30 8.98 6.75
C GLN A 103 6.12 10.44 7.18
N ASP A 104 7.11 11.29 6.91
CA ASP A 104 7.08 12.71 7.30
C ASP A 104 6.82 13.62 6.09
N LYS A 105 6.49 14.89 6.39
CA LYS A 105 6.13 15.86 5.37
C LYS A 105 7.35 16.20 4.50
N GLU A 106 8.52 16.31 5.10
CA GLU A 106 9.79 16.68 4.47
C GLU A 106 10.19 15.68 3.37
N HIS A 107 10.01 14.37 3.60
CA HIS A 107 10.24 13.33 2.61
C HIS A 107 9.22 13.35 1.48
N LEU A 108 7.96 13.67 1.77
CA LEU A 108 6.92 13.82 0.73
C LEU A 108 7.19 15.03 -0.17
N GLU A 109 7.62 16.17 0.39
CA GLU A 109 8.02 17.36 -0.39
C GLU A 109 9.24 17.05 -1.29
N ARG A 110 10.13 16.18 -0.80
CA ARG A 110 11.28 15.63 -1.53
C ARG A 110 10.94 14.40 -2.39
N PHE A 111 9.66 14.15 -2.74
CA PHE A 111 9.29 13.02 -3.61
C PHE A 111 10.15 12.96 -4.89
N ARG A 112 10.76 11.79 -5.14
CA ARG A 112 11.73 11.50 -6.22
C ARG A 112 13.05 12.28 -6.18
N ALA A 113 13.31 13.06 -5.15
CA ALA A 113 14.63 13.64 -4.91
C ALA A 113 15.51 12.67 -4.11
N LEU A 114 16.82 12.90 -4.15
CA LEU A 114 17.76 12.16 -3.31
C LEU A 114 17.42 12.38 -1.83
N GLY A 115 17.31 11.30 -1.05
CA GLY A 115 16.92 11.36 0.36
C GLY A 115 15.46 11.77 0.60
N GLY A 116 14.59 11.64 -0.41
CA GLY A 116 13.14 11.77 -0.27
C GLY A 116 12.39 10.49 -0.59
N ALA A 117 11.06 10.56 -0.55
CA ALA A 117 10.18 9.43 -0.87
C ALA A 117 10.43 8.93 -2.30
N GLN A 118 10.54 7.61 -2.47
CA GLN A 118 10.96 7.02 -3.73
C GLN A 118 9.88 7.05 -4.80
N SER A 119 10.35 7.02 -6.06
CA SER A 119 9.48 6.92 -7.23
C SER A 119 8.60 5.67 -7.25
N TYR A 120 9.10 4.59 -6.65
CA TYR A 120 8.50 3.26 -6.54
C TYR A 120 8.84 2.71 -5.14
N PRO A 121 7.92 2.00 -4.46
CA PRO A 121 8.18 1.50 -3.12
C PRO A 121 9.46 0.66 -3.05
N SER A 122 10.33 0.99 -2.10
CA SER A 122 11.66 0.40 -1.98
C SER A 122 12.04 0.15 -0.53
N ARG A 123 12.21 -1.13 -0.17
CA ARG A 123 12.59 -1.57 1.18
C ARG A 123 13.90 -0.98 1.71
N THR A 124 14.81 -0.58 0.82
CA THR A 124 16.15 -0.13 1.19
C THR A 124 16.33 1.38 1.08
N LYS A 125 15.39 2.08 0.46
CA LYS A 125 15.52 3.51 0.15
C LYS A 125 14.39 4.35 0.73
N ASP A 126 13.22 3.77 0.97
CA ASP A 126 12.16 4.44 1.71
C ASP A 126 12.35 4.20 3.21
N ILE A 127 11.91 5.18 4.00
CA ILE A 127 11.89 5.10 5.46
C ILE A 127 10.60 4.47 6.00
N ASP A 128 9.57 4.37 5.15
CA ASP A 128 8.29 3.79 5.51
C ASP A 128 8.29 2.25 5.34
N ASP A 129 7.25 1.63 5.91
CA ASP A 129 7.14 0.18 6.06
C ASP A 129 6.73 -0.52 4.74
N VAL A 130 7.69 -0.63 3.81
CA VAL A 130 7.51 -1.33 2.53
C VAL A 130 7.73 -2.84 2.69
N ASP A 131 6.75 -3.65 2.29
CA ASP A 131 6.88 -5.12 2.32
C ASP A 131 7.75 -5.67 1.19
N PHE A 132 7.51 -5.19 -0.03
CA PHE A 132 8.18 -5.65 -1.24
C PHE A 132 8.61 -4.47 -2.11
N SER A 133 9.83 -4.50 -2.63
CA SER A 133 10.28 -3.52 -3.62
C SER A 133 9.69 -3.85 -4.98
N THR A 134 8.93 -2.93 -5.58
CA THR A 134 8.13 -3.23 -6.79
C THR A 134 8.52 -2.43 -8.04
N GLY A 135 9.71 -1.86 -8.08
CA GLY A 135 10.18 -1.05 -9.21
C GLY A 135 10.27 -1.77 -10.57
N SER A 136 10.31 -3.11 -10.58
CA SER A 136 10.26 -3.93 -11.81
C SER A 136 8.89 -4.59 -11.95
N VAL A 137 8.22 -4.32 -13.07
CA VAL A 137 6.88 -4.83 -13.35
C VAL A 137 6.92 -6.38 -13.43
N GLY A 138 6.04 -7.04 -12.68
CA GLY A 138 5.94 -8.51 -12.63
C GLY A 138 6.60 -9.14 -11.39
N LEU A 139 7.68 -8.55 -10.86
CA LEU A 139 8.36 -9.12 -9.69
C LEU A 139 7.50 -9.08 -8.42
N GLY A 140 6.66 -8.06 -8.25
CA GLY A 140 5.75 -7.98 -7.09
C GLY A 140 4.80 -9.17 -7.00
N VAL A 141 4.26 -9.62 -8.14
CA VAL A 141 3.39 -10.81 -8.21
C VAL A 141 4.20 -12.08 -7.94
N ALA A 142 5.38 -12.22 -8.53
CA ALA A 142 6.23 -13.39 -8.28
C ALA A 142 6.60 -13.49 -6.79
N MET A 143 7.05 -12.39 -6.17
CA MET A 143 7.46 -12.33 -4.77
C MET A 143 6.31 -12.68 -3.82
N THR A 144 5.12 -12.13 -4.04
CA THR A 144 3.93 -12.42 -3.19
C THR A 144 3.47 -13.86 -3.34
N SER A 145 3.50 -14.43 -4.54
CA SER A 145 3.19 -15.85 -4.76
C SER A 145 4.18 -16.77 -4.04
N PHE A 146 5.48 -16.51 -4.16
CA PHE A 146 6.48 -17.31 -3.43
C PHE A 146 6.38 -17.12 -1.92
N ALA A 147 6.10 -15.90 -1.43
CA ALA A 147 5.90 -15.65 -0.01
C ALA A 147 4.70 -16.46 0.54
N ALA A 148 3.58 -16.49 -0.19
CA ALA A 148 2.42 -17.29 0.17
C ALA A 148 2.75 -18.80 0.19
N LEU A 149 3.42 -19.31 -0.84
CA LEU A 149 3.83 -20.72 -0.89
C LEU A 149 4.76 -21.12 0.27
N ILE A 150 5.70 -20.25 0.63
CA ILE A 150 6.60 -20.50 1.76
C ILE A 150 5.84 -20.43 3.09
N GLN A 151 4.85 -19.56 3.22
CA GLN A 151 3.98 -19.54 4.40
C GLN A 151 3.24 -20.86 4.58
N ASP A 152 2.61 -21.36 3.52
CA ASP A 152 1.90 -22.65 3.53
C ASP A 152 2.86 -23.81 3.82
N TYR A 153 4.07 -23.78 3.24
CA TYR A 153 5.11 -24.78 3.49
C TYR A 153 5.51 -24.81 4.97
N LEU A 154 5.75 -23.65 5.59
CA LEU A 154 6.12 -23.57 7.00
C LEU A 154 5.01 -24.05 7.93
N GLU A 155 3.75 -23.79 7.57
CA GLU A 155 2.57 -24.29 8.29
C GLU A 155 2.48 -25.82 8.18
N ALA A 156 2.61 -26.37 6.97
CA ALA A 156 2.57 -27.82 6.73
C ALA A 156 3.66 -28.59 7.50
N HIS A 157 4.82 -27.97 7.74
CA HIS A 157 5.92 -28.59 8.49
C HIS A 157 5.91 -28.27 9.98
N SER A 158 4.91 -27.53 10.49
CA SER A 158 4.86 -27.05 11.88
C SER A 158 6.13 -26.27 12.30
N TRP A 159 6.80 -25.62 11.35
CA TRP A 159 8.02 -24.83 11.59
C TRP A 159 7.71 -23.37 11.95
N ARG A 160 6.43 -23.01 11.94
CA ARG A 160 5.95 -21.70 12.33
C ARG A 160 6.13 -21.53 13.84
N ARG A 161 6.77 -20.44 14.26
CA ARG A 161 6.89 -20.10 15.69
C ARG A 161 5.49 -19.93 16.28
N SER A 162 5.23 -20.61 17.40
CA SER A 162 3.96 -20.55 18.11
C SER A 162 3.62 -19.09 18.47
N GLY A 163 2.38 -18.66 18.22
CA GLY A 163 1.88 -17.31 18.56
C GLY A 163 1.82 -16.27 17.42
N LYS A 164 2.09 -16.62 16.15
CA LYS A 164 1.87 -15.71 15.00
C LYS A 164 0.60 -16.07 14.24
N SER A 165 -0.31 -15.12 14.01
CA SER A 165 -1.51 -15.29 13.16
C SER A 165 -1.15 -15.48 11.68
N ASN A 166 -1.95 -16.22 10.91
CA ASN A 166 -1.77 -16.37 9.45
C ASN A 166 -1.98 -15.00 8.78
N GLY A 167 -0.95 -14.48 8.12
CA GLY A 167 -1.01 -13.24 7.34
C GLY A 167 -1.42 -13.51 5.89
N LEU A 168 -2.05 -12.54 5.24
CA LEU A 168 -2.41 -12.57 3.83
C LEU A 168 -1.30 -11.88 3.01
N CYS A 169 -0.86 -12.52 1.92
CA CYS A 169 -0.03 -11.86 0.91
C CYS A 169 -0.92 -11.31 -0.22
N VAL A 170 -1.00 -9.99 -0.36
CA VAL A 170 -1.80 -9.27 -1.36
C VAL A 170 -0.90 -8.72 -2.47
N ARG A 171 -1.41 -8.69 -3.71
CA ARG A 171 -0.70 -8.22 -4.91
C ARG A 171 -1.37 -7.01 -5.56
#